data_AF-A0A966WGI4-F1
#
_entry.id   AF-A0A966WGI4-F1
#
_cell.length_a   1.000
_cell.length_b   1.000
_cell.length_c   1.000
_cell.angle_alpha   90.00
_cell.angle_beta   90.00
_cell.angle_gamma   90.00
#
_symmetry.space_group_name_H-M   'P 1'
#
loop_
_entity.id
_entity.type
_entity.pdbx_description
1 polymer ?
#
loop_
_entity_poly.entity_id
_entity_poly.type
_entity_poly.pdbx_seq_one_letter_code
_entity_poly.pdbx_strand_id
1 'polypeptide(L)'
;MHSIIRTCIDYLQFYIHSDPASGHGIHSPFAFQFAKEVLGDKTAFADYQTWQQWRDALRADKAYLPIVELGAGSATAPDRSARRVADLVSRVSKPVRTGRLLYRIARYYRPDRIVELGTSLGLSTAWFSLARPQAAVFTIEGNLAVAEKAQSNFDRWGRSNITLV
;
A
#
# COMPACT_ATOMS: atom_id res chain seq x y z
N MET A 1 -16.21 27.60 26.82
CA MET A 1 -14.79 27.32 26.52
C MET A 1 -14.53 25.88 26.94
N HIS A 2 -14.49 24.92 26.00
CA HIS A 2 -14.22 23.53 26.36
C HIS A 2 -12.80 23.42 26.91
N SER A 3 -12.66 22.89 28.13
CA SER A 3 -11.34 22.62 28.72
C SER A 3 -10.62 21.59 27.85
N ILE A 4 -9.36 21.88 27.48
CA ILE A 4 -8.49 20.98 26.71
C ILE A 4 -8.47 19.57 27.33
N ILE A 5 -8.53 19.49 28.66
CA ILE A 5 -8.57 18.23 29.41
C ILE A 5 -9.81 17.41 29.04
N ARG A 6 -10.99 18.07 28.94
CA ARG A 6 -12.23 17.40 28.55
C ARG A 6 -12.15 16.91 27.10
N THR A 7 -11.61 17.71 26.19
CA THR A 7 -11.37 17.27 24.80
C THR A 7 -10.43 16.07 24.71
N CYS A 8 -9.36 16.04 25.51
CA CYS A 8 -8.46 14.88 25.57
C CYS A 8 -9.16 13.63 26.10
N ILE A 9 -9.99 13.76 27.14
CA ILE A 9 -10.79 12.66 27.69
C ILE A 9 -11.80 12.16 26.67
N ASP A 10 -12.56 13.07 26.05
CA ASP A 10 -13.56 12.74 25.02
C ASP A 10 -12.89 12.03 23.82
N TYR A 11 -11.70 12.48 23.40
CA TYR A 11 -10.93 11.83 22.34
C TYR A 11 -10.42 10.45 22.73
N LEU A 12 -9.91 10.27 23.95
CA LEU A 12 -9.48 8.96 24.46
C LEU A 12 -10.66 7.98 24.55
N GLN A 13 -11.81 8.45 25.05
CA GLN A 13 -13.03 7.65 25.11
C GLN A 13 -13.48 7.26 23.70
N PHE A 14 -13.52 8.21 22.76
CA PHE A 14 -13.80 7.92 21.36
C PHE A 14 -12.81 6.88 20.81
N TYR A 15 -11.51 7.07 20.98
CA TYR A 15 -10.48 6.18 20.43
C TYR A 15 -10.58 4.74 20.97
N ILE A 16 -10.99 4.58 22.23
CA ILE A 16 -11.17 3.25 22.86
C ILE A 16 -12.49 2.59 22.43
N HIS A 17 -13.58 3.37 22.28
CA HIS A 17 -14.92 2.83 22.04
C HIS A 17 -15.34 2.85 20.57
N SER A 18 -14.63 3.57 19.71
CA SER A 18 -14.92 3.61 18.28
C SER A 18 -14.60 2.25 17.68
N ASP A 19 -15.63 1.48 17.37
CA ASP A 19 -15.52 0.30 16.51
C ASP A 19 -16.06 0.65 15.12
N PRO A 20 -15.18 0.91 14.14
CA PRO A 20 -15.61 1.18 12.78
C PRO A 20 -16.46 0.04 12.19
N ALA A 21 -16.21 -1.21 12.60
CA ALA A 21 -16.94 -2.38 12.08
C ALA A 21 -18.36 -2.50 12.66
N SER A 22 -18.66 -1.81 13.77
CA SER A 22 -20.02 -1.74 14.32
C SER A 22 -21.00 -1.03 13.39
N GLY A 23 -20.49 -0.15 12.52
CA GLY A 23 -21.27 0.63 11.56
C GLY A 23 -22.33 1.55 12.19
N HIS A 24 -22.31 1.71 13.52
CA HIS A 24 -23.30 2.48 14.24
C HIS A 24 -23.23 3.95 13.84
N GLY A 25 -24.36 4.54 13.43
CA GLY A 25 -24.43 5.92 12.94
C GLY A 25 -24.02 6.13 11.48
N ILE A 26 -23.65 5.08 10.73
CA ILE A 26 -23.39 5.17 9.29
C ILE A 26 -24.68 4.96 8.51
N HIS A 27 -25.24 6.05 7.97
CA HIS A 27 -26.50 5.99 7.21
C HIS A 27 -26.32 5.59 5.74
N SER A 28 -25.14 5.78 5.16
CA SER A 28 -24.86 5.36 3.78
C SER A 28 -24.71 3.84 3.73
N PRO A 29 -25.57 3.09 3.00
CA PRO A 29 -25.46 1.64 2.89
C PRO A 29 -24.09 1.21 2.34
N PHE A 30 -23.56 1.97 1.39
CA PHE A 30 -22.22 1.76 0.84
C PHE A 30 -21.14 1.86 1.93
N ALA A 31 -21.14 2.93 2.71
CA ALA A 31 -20.12 3.14 3.75
C ALA A 31 -20.26 2.13 4.89
N PHE A 32 -21.49 1.77 5.27
CA PHE A 32 -21.76 0.75 6.27
C PHE A 32 -21.21 -0.61 5.82
N GLN A 33 -21.49 -0.99 4.58
CA GLN A 33 -21.01 -2.25 4.01
C GLN A 33 -19.48 -2.27 3.88
N PHE A 34 -18.85 -1.16 3.46
CA PHE A 34 -17.40 -1.03 3.45
C PHE A 34 -16.80 -1.21 4.85
N ALA A 35 -17.38 -0.56 5.86
CA ALA A 35 -16.88 -0.64 7.23
C ALA A 35 -16.99 -2.08 7.78
N LYS A 36 -18.11 -2.75 7.53
CA LYS A 36 -18.35 -4.11 7.99
C LYS A 36 -17.52 -5.15 7.22
N GLU A 37 -17.59 -5.14 5.89
CA GLU A 37 -17.05 -6.20 5.03
C GLU A 37 -15.58 -6.00 4.65
N VAL A 38 -15.06 -4.77 4.72
CA VAL A 38 -13.67 -4.46 4.31
C VAL A 38 -12.81 -4.05 5.51
N LEU A 39 -13.28 -3.13 6.36
CA LEU A 39 -12.50 -2.72 7.53
C LEU A 39 -12.52 -3.81 8.61
N GLY A 40 -13.70 -4.40 8.85
CA GLY A 40 -13.96 -5.44 9.84
C GLY A 40 -13.45 -6.84 9.48
N ASP A 41 -13.08 -7.10 8.23
CA ASP A 41 -12.61 -8.42 7.80
C ASP A 41 -11.25 -8.78 8.41
N LYS A 42 -11.23 -9.78 9.30
CA LYS A 42 -10.02 -10.26 9.99
C LYS A 42 -9.40 -11.50 9.34
N THR A 43 -9.85 -11.88 8.14
CA THR A 43 -9.38 -13.10 7.46
C THR A 43 -7.87 -13.07 7.21
N ALA A 44 -7.22 -14.18 7.56
CA ALA A 44 -5.81 -14.41 7.28
C ALA A 44 -5.67 -15.08 5.91
N PHE A 45 -5.46 -14.29 4.86
CA PHE A 45 -5.30 -14.83 3.51
C PHE A 45 -3.89 -15.39 3.28
N ALA A 46 -3.79 -16.51 2.56
CA ALA A 46 -2.51 -17.11 2.19
C ALA A 46 -1.62 -16.16 1.38
N ASP A 47 -2.21 -15.31 0.55
CA ASP A 47 -1.52 -14.27 -0.23
C ASP A 47 -0.71 -13.31 0.64
N TYR A 48 -1.07 -13.14 1.92
CA TYR A 48 -0.28 -12.32 2.84
C TYR A 48 1.13 -12.88 3.03
N GLN A 49 1.28 -14.20 3.04
CA GLN A 49 2.58 -14.85 3.14
C GLN A 49 3.34 -14.77 1.83
N THR A 50 2.68 -14.95 0.69
CA THR A 50 3.28 -14.76 -0.64
C THR A 50 3.84 -13.34 -0.79
N TRP A 51 3.07 -12.33 -0.40
CA TRP A 51 3.53 -10.94 -0.40
C TRP A 51 4.69 -10.70 0.56
N GLN A 52 4.66 -11.32 1.75
CA GLN A 52 5.73 -11.16 2.74
C GLN A 52 7.06 -11.73 2.23
N GLN A 53 7.02 -12.92 1.61
CA GLN A 53 8.19 -13.53 0.95
C GLN A 53 8.75 -12.62 -0.15
N TRP A 54 7.86 -12.05 -0.96
CA TRP A 54 8.24 -11.11 -2.01
C TRP A 54 8.96 -9.88 -1.43
N ARG A 55 8.39 -9.28 -0.39
CA ARG A 55 9.00 -8.15 0.32
C ARG A 55 10.37 -8.49 0.90
N ASP A 56 10.52 -9.67 1.51
CA ASP A 56 11.78 -10.06 2.12
C ASP A 56 12.87 -10.33 1.05
N ALA A 57 12.48 -10.85 -0.11
CA ALA A 57 13.38 -10.96 -1.26
C ALA A 57 13.89 -9.59 -1.74
N LEU A 58 13.01 -8.57 -1.80
CA LEU A 58 13.41 -7.21 -2.17
C LEU A 58 14.28 -6.53 -1.10
N ARG A 59 14.08 -6.85 0.18
CA ARG A 59 14.93 -6.35 1.28
C ARG A 59 16.33 -6.94 1.27
N ALA A 60 16.48 -8.15 0.78
CA ALA A 60 17.79 -8.77 0.61
C ALA A 60 18.61 -8.13 -0.53
N ASP A 61 17.95 -7.40 -1.43
CA ASP A 61 18.59 -6.74 -2.57
C ASP A 61 19.50 -5.58 -2.13
N LYS A 62 20.79 -5.70 -2.47
CA LYS A 62 21.83 -4.73 -2.13
C LYS A 62 22.20 -3.80 -3.28
N ALA A 63 21.52 -3.89 -4.42
CA ALA A 63 21.73 -2.99 -5.54
C ALA A 63 21.48 -1.54 -5.14
N TYR A 64 22.22 -0.63 -5.79
CA TYR A 64 22.02 0.81 -5.69
C TYR A 64 21.33 1.29 -6.95
N LEU A 65 20.32 2.12 -6.78
CA LEU A 65 19.59 2.75 -7.87
C LEU A 65 19.87 4.25 -7.86
N PRO A 66 20.15 4.88 -9.00
CA PRO A 66 20.19 6.31 -9.09
C PRO A 66 18.80 6.89 -8.82
N ILE A 67 18.70 7.92 -7.97
CA ILE A 67 17.42 8.55 -7.61
C ILE A 67 17.38 9.98 -8.14
N VAL A 68 16.43 10.23 -9.04
CA VAL A 68 16.01 11.56 -9.46
C VAL A 68 14.78 11.94 -8.64
N GLU A 69 14.82 13.07 -7.94
CA GLU A 69 13.64 13.64 -7.26
C GLU A 69 12.80 14.43 -8.29
N LEU A 70 11.62 13.90 -8.63
CA LEU A 70 10.72 14.49 -9.63
C LEU A 70 9.54 15.26 -8.99
N GLY A 71 9.62 15.55 -7.69
CA GLY A 71 8.55 16.20 -6.91
C GLY A 71 9.01 17.49 -6.22
N ALA A 72 8.21 18.01 -5.27
CA ALA A 72 8.45 19.28 -4.57
C ALA A 72 9.73 19.33 -3.69
N GLY A 73 10.54 18.28 -3.70
CA GLY A 73 11.72 18.11 -2.85
C GLY A 73 11.36 17.74 -1.41
N SER A 74 12.18 16.90 -0.78
CA SER A 74 12.15 16.68 0.66
C SER A 74 13.21 17.57 1.33
N ALA A 75 12.80 18.53 2.15
CA ALA A 75 13.71 19.41 2.89
C ALA A 75 14.61 18.69 3.94
N THR A 76 14.43 17.38 4.12
CA THR A 76 15.03 16.60 5.23
C THR A 76 15.97 15.48 4.79
N ALA A 77 16.32 15.38 3.50
CA ALA A 77 17.34 14.43 3.05
C ALA A 77 18.41 15.14 2.22
N PRO A 78 19.71 15.01 2.54
CA PRO A 78 20.75 15.44 1.62
C PRO A 78 20.57 14.69 0.30
N ASP A 79 20.77 15.43 -0.78
CA ASP A 79 20.69 14.97 -2.16
C ASP A 79 21.56 13.70 -2.35
N ARG A 80 20.91 12.54 -2.28
CA ARG A 80 21.57 11.25 -2.48
C ARG A 80 21.21 10.78 -3.87
N SER A 81 22.14 11.04 -4.79
CA SER A 81 22.09 10.61 -6.19
C SER A 81 21.87 9.11 -6.37
N ALA A 82 22.12 8.29 -5.33
CA ALA A 82 21.80 6.86 -5.33
C ALA A 82 21.25 6.38 -3.98
N ARG A 83 20.35 5.39 -4.03
CA ARG A 83 19.80 4.71 -2.85
C ARG A 83 19.82 3.20 -3.03
N ARG A 84 20.09 2.47 -1.94
CA ARG A 84 20.04 1.01 -1.93
C ARG A 84 18.57 0.54 -2.00
N VAL A 85 18.31 -0.53 -2.75
CA VAL A 85 16.97 -1.12 -2.88
C VAL A 85 16.37 -1.46 -1.51
N ALA A 86 17.13 -2.10 -0.62
CA ALA A 86 16.70 -2.40 0.74
C ALA A 86 16.23 -1.16 1.55
N ASP A 87 16.90 -0.02 1.37
CA ASP A 87 16.55 1.23 2.05
C ASP A 87 15.26 1.82 1.48
N LEU A 88 15.08 1.73 0.16
CA LEU A 88 13.84 2.11 -0.53
C LEU A 88 12.68 1.22 -0.06
N VAL A 89 12.85 -0.10 0.02
CA VAL A 89 11.80 -0.99 0.54
C VAL A 89 11.36 -0.55 1.94
N SER A 90 12.32 -0.21 2.80
CA SER A 90 12.02 0.17 4.19
C SER A 90 11.33 1.53 4.31
N ARG A 91 11.61 2.46 3.39
CA ARG A 91 11.04 3.82 3.41
C ARG A 91 9.72 3.93 2.64
N VAL A 92 9.62 3.30 1.48
CA VAL A 92 8.52 3.48 0.53
C VAL A 92 7.40 2.46 0.77
N SER A 93 7.70 1.33 1.43
CA SER A 93 6.66 0.38 1.80
C SER A 93 5.68 1.02 2.76
N LYS A 94 4.39 1.03 2.37
CA LYS A 94 3.31 1.30 3.30
C LYS A 94 3.38 0.32 4.49
N PRO A 95 2.87 0.71 5.67
CA PRO A 95 2.67 -0.24 6.76
C PRO A 95 1.91 -1.47 6.27
N VAL A 96 2.28 -2.66 6.75
CA VAL A 96 1.64 -3.93 6.33
C VAL A 96 0.13 -3.87 6.50
N ARG A 97 -0.35 -3.21 7.55
CA ARG A 97 -1.78 -3.02 7.83
C ARG A 97 -2.49 -2.27 6.69
N THR A 98 -1.86 -1.22 6.17
CA THR A 98 -2.38 -0.45 5.03
C THR A 98 -2.38 -1.28 3.75
N GLY A 99 -1.31 -2.04 3.49
CA GLY A 99 -1.25 -2.95 2.34
C GLY A 99 -2.33 -4.02 2.36
N ARG A 100 -2.56 -4.65 3.52
CA ARG A 100 -3.65 -5.60 3.73
C ARG A 100 -5.03 -4.96 3.54
N LEU A 101 -5.21 -3.72 3.97
CA LEU A 101 -6.44 -2.98 3.69
C LEU A 101 -6.65 -2.79 2.18
N LEU A 102 -5.64 -2.35 1.43
CA LEU A 102 -5.72 -2.22 -0.03
C LEU A 102 -6.05 -3.56 -0.72
N TYR A 103 -5.44 -4.65 -0.26
CA TYR A 103 -5.76 -6.00 -0.71
C TYR A 103 -7.25 -6.33 -0.49
N ARG A 104 -7.78 -6.10 0.72
CA ARG A 104 -9.20 -6.35 1.04
C ARG A 104 -10.13 -5.50 0.18
N ILE A 105 -9.79 -4.22 -0.04
CA ILE A 105 -10.55 -3.31 -0.91
C ILE A 105 -10.64 -3.89 -2.33
N ALA A 106 -9.50 -4.23 -2.95
CA ALA A 106 -9.48 -4.76 -4.30
C ALA A 106 -10.18 -6.12 -4.40
N ARG A 107 -10.00 -7.00 -3.41
CA ARG A 107 -10.69 -8.30 -3.36
C ARG A 107 -12.19 -8.17 -3.24
N TYR A 108 -12.66 -7.21 -2.44
CA TYR A 108 -14.08 -6.97 -2.18
C TYR A 108 -14.79 -6.37 -3.40
N TYR A 109 -14.27 -5.28 -3.94
CA TYR A 109 -14.89 -4.58 -5.08
C TYR A 109 -14.65 -5.24 -6.43
N ARG A 110 -13.65 -6.13 -6.52
CA ARG A 110 -13.32 -6.90 -7.73
C ARG A 110 -13.23 -6.03 -9.01
N PRO A 111 -12.48 -4.92 -9.00
CA PRO A 111 -12.33 -4.11 -10.20
C PRO A 111 -11.64 -4.92 -11.30
N ASP A 112 -12.04 -4.69 -12.56
CA ASP A 112 -11.38 -5.27 -13.73
C ASP A 112 -10.08 -4.53 -14.09
N ARG A 113 -9.97 -3.27 -13.66
CA ARG A 113 -8.81 -2.40 -13.92
C ARG A 113 -8.44 -1.63 -12.66
N ILE A 114 -7.16 -1.60 -12.36
CA ILE A 114 -6.59 -0.87 -11.22
C ILE A 114 -5.52 0.08 -11.78
N VAL A 115 -5.56 1.35 -11.39
CA VAL A 115 -4.51 2.32 -11.72
C VAL A 115 -3.82 2.73 -10.43
N GLU A 116 -2.50 2.60 -10.41
CA GLU A 116 -1.62 3.00 -9.32
C GLU A 116 -0.68 4.11 -9.78
N LEU A 117 -0.60 5.18 -9.00
CA LEU A 117 0.32 6.29 -9.22
C LEU A 117 1.46 6.19 -8.20
N GLY A 118 2.65 5.87 -8.67
CA GLY A 118 3.84 5.60 -7.87
C GLY A 118 4.06 4.11 -7.65
N THR A 119 4.66 3.44 -8.61
CA THR A 119 5.03 2.01 -8.52
C THR A 119 6.09 1.76 -7.45
N SER A 120 7.07 2.65 -7.34
CA SER A 120 8.31 2.41 -6.61
C SER A 120 8.89 1.04 -6.96
N LEU A 121 9.12 0.16 -5.99
CA LEU A 121 9.66 -1.19 -6.21
C LEU A 121 8.59 -2.26 -6.46
N GLY A 122 7.31 -1.90 -6.58
CA GLY A 122 6.21 -2.81 -6.91
C GLY A 122 5.54 -3.51 -5.72
N LEU A 123 5.76 -3.05 -4.49
CA LEU A 123 5.21 -3.68 -3.27
C LEU A 123 3.69 -3.47 -3.11
N SER A 124 3.18 -2.28 -3.39
CA SER A 124 1.74 -2.00 -3.36
C SER A 124 1.04 -2.60 -4.58
N THR A 125 1.66 -2.51 -5.76
CA THR A 125 1.24 -3.22 -6.98
C THR A 125 1.02 -4.70 -6.71
N ALA A 126 1.89 -5.33 -5.92
CA ALA A 126 1.77 -6.73 -5.56
C ALA A 126 0.52 -7.06 -4.73
N TRP A 127 0.05 -6.15 -3.87
CA TRP A 127 -1.22 -6.34 -3.18
C TRP A 127 -2.39 -6.40 -4.14
N PHE A 128 -2.43 -5.51 -5.14
CA PHE A 128 -3.49 -5.47 -6.13
C PHE A 128 -3.49 -6.71 -7.03
N SER A 129 -2.32 -7.10 -7.53
CA SER A 129 -2.17 -8.28 -8.36
C SER A 129 -2.59 -9.57 -7.63
N LEU A 130 -2.22 -9.73 -6.35
CA LEU A 130 -2.65 -10.88 -5.53
C LEU A 130 -4.15 -10.83 -5.21
N ALA A 131 -4.69 -9.65 -4.88
CA ALA A 131 -6.10 -9.51 -4.51
C ALA A 131 -7.04 -9.85 -5.66
N ARG A 132 -6.66 -9.44 -6.88
CA ARG A 132 -7.44 -9.66 -8.12
C ARG A 132 -6.52 -10.08 -9.27
N PRO A 133 -6.16 -11.37 -9.37
CA PRO A 133 -5.33 -11.88 -10.46
C PRO A 133 -5.96 -11.71 -11.85
N GLN A 134 -7.29 -11.54 -11.92
CA GLN A 134 -8.03 -11.28 -13.17
C GLN A 134 -8.04 -9.80 -13.58
N ALA A 135 -7.67 -8.87 -12.68
CA ALA A 135 -7.67 -7.45 -12.97
C ALA A 135 -6.40 -7.03 -13.71
N ALA A 136 -6.51 -6.10 -14.65
CA ALA A 136 -5.36 -5.41 -15.22
C ALA A 136 -4.88 -4.31 -14.28
N VAL A 137 -3.64 -4.42 -13.78
CA VAL A 137 -3.03 -3.46 -12.86
C VAL A 137 -2.04 -2.59 -13.64
N PHE A 138 -2.42 -1.34 -13.89
CA PHE A 138 -1.57 -0.32 -14.48
C PHE A 138 -0.88 0.45 -13.37
N THR A 139 0.44 0.55 -13.40
CA THR A 139 1.22 1.27 -12.39
C THR A 139 2.20 2.21 -13.06
N ILE A 140 2.38 3.40 -12.50
CA ILE A 140 3.16 4.48 -13.12
C ILE A 140 4.30 4.89 -12.18
N GLU A 141 5.51 4.99 -12.70
CA GLU A 141 6.69 5.46 -11.97
C GLU A 141 7.42 6.53 -12.76
N GLY A 142 7.71 7.66 -12.10
CA GLY A 142 8.39 8.78 -12.76
C GLY A 142 9.89 8.56 -12.87
N ASN A 143 10.50 7.88 -11.90
CA ASN A 143 11.94 7.64 -11.89
C ASN A 143 12.29 6.42 -12.74
N LEU A 144 12.94 6.65 -13.89
CA LEU A 144 13.31 5.60 -14.86
C LEU A 144 14.08 4.43 -14.25
N ALA A 145 15.09 4.68 -13.41
CA ALA A 145 15.88 3.60 -12.83
C ALA A 145 15.09 2.76 -11.81
N VAL A 146 14.16 3.40 -11.10
CA VAL A 146 13.23 2.70 -10.20
C VAL A 146 12.20 1.93 -11.02
N ALA A 147 11.69 2.50 -12.12
CA ALA A 147 10.75 1.87 -13.04
C ALA A 147 11.36 0.61 -13.68
N GLU A 148 12.58 0.69 -14.21
CA GLU A 148 13.33 -0.47 -14.75
C GLU A 148 13.51 -1.56 -13.70
N LYS A 149 13.85 -1.17 -12.46
CA LYS A 149 13.97 -2.12 -11.37
C LYS A 149 12.62 -2.76 -11.01
N ALA A 150 11.53 -1.98 -11.02
CA ALA A 150 10.19 -2.48 -10.79
C ALA A 150 9.75 -3.47 -11.88
N GLN A 151 10.05 -3.19 -13.15
CA GLN A 151 9.77 -4.10 -14.25
C GLN A 151 10.52 -5.42 -14.07
N SER A 152 11.83 -5.38 -13.82
CA SER A 152 12.64 -6.58 -13.55
C SER A 152 12.10 -7.38 -12.36
N ASN A 153 11.63 -6.68 -11.33
CA ASN A 153 10.97 -7.28 -10.17
C ASN A 153 9.66 -7.98 -10.56
N PHE A 154 8.81 -7.37 -11.40
CA PHE A 154 7.58 -7.99 -11.90
C PHE A 154 7.84 -9.21 -12.77
N ASP A 155 8.84 -9.14 -13.65
CA ASP A 155 9.24 -10.26 -14.51
C ASP A 155 9.68 -11.46 -13.66
N ARG A 156 10.48 -11.22 -12.62
CA ARG A 156 10.91 -12.25 -11.66
C ARG A 156 9.74 -12.80 -10.86
N TRP A 157 8.76 -11.97 -10.53
CA TRP A 157 7.59 -12.40 -9.77
C TRP A 157 6.62 -13.24 -10.62
N GLY A 158 6.65 -13.07 -11.95
CA GLY A 158 5.95 -13.94 -12.90
C GLY A 158 4.43 -13.72 -12.96
N ARG A 159 3.95 -12.51 -12.60
CA ARG A 159 2.53 -12.15 -12.67
C ARG A 159 2.24 -11.41 -13.96
N SER A 160 1.34 -11.97 -14.78
CA SER A 160 1.01 -11.45 -16.11
C SER A 160 0.00 -10.30 -16.11
N ASN A 161 -0.58 -9.96 -14.96
CA ASN A 161 -1.66 -8.99 -14.86
C ASN A 161 -1.20 -7.57 -14.46
N ILE A 162 0.11 -7.33 -14.48
CA ILE A 162 0.72 -6.05 -14.14
C ILE A 162 1.32 -5.43 -15.39
N THR A 163 1.08 -4.14 -15.59
CA THR A 163 1.66 -3.35 -16.67
C THR A 163 2.22 -2.07 -16.07
N LEU A 164 3.54 -1.93 -16.15
CA LEU A 164 4.21 -0.66 -15.88
C LEU A 164 4.01 0.24 -17.10
N VAL A 165 3.51 1.46 -16.86
CA VAL A 165 3.23 2.47 -17.90
C VAL A 165 4.30 3.56 -17.84
#